data_AF-A0A971SWE0-F1
#
_entry.id   AF-A0A971SWE0-F1
#
_cell.length_a   1.000
_cell.length_b   1.000
_cell.length_c   1.000
_cell.angle_alpha   90.00
_cell.angle_beta   90.00
_cell.angle_gamma   90.00
#
_symmetry.space_group_name_H-M   'P 1'
#
loop_
_entity.id
_entity.type
_entity.pdbx_description
1 polymer ?
#
loop_
_entity_poly.entity_id
_entity_poly.type
_entity_poly.pdbx_seq_one_letter_code
_entity_poly.pdbx_strand_id
1 'polypeptide(L)'
;MQEDSPAPISPTARLLLQAVFIFFSGLFLFLVFALSSVLVDQVWHAGRVMPGVTMNGINLSGLEPGQAALAILNGTEIGDEKSITLQYGDIVWQVLPSQLGLELDAPASAREAYLYGRQGSLGSILAYQLFGRRASHDLQPMVTFNEQTAFNYLSQIAHEYNRPVKEAELGLSGTQVIAIPGQVGLELDIEASLEMIADYVRRLDGSPIVLPINQEPPDILDASPFAANAQTILSRPFELTIPAGQADAGGSFSLPVEQVAPMLTFTRQQGAGQTIIKPQFRDDLLLAYLSDLAQRTAIQPRNARFIFNDDTRQLDLLTSAVTGRELDIEESLAAIQAAINEKRSSAALVFNTLAPAVNDAATSADLGITELVHEESSYFFGSSEPRIQNIEKAASEFHGLLVPPGATFSMAANMGDISLDNGYSEALIIFNGRTIEGVGGGV
;
A
#
# COMPACT_ATOMS: atom_id res chain seq x y z
N MET A 1 85.67 -58.05 -51.98
CA MET A 1 84.24 -57.73 -52.13
C MET A 1 84.15 -56.63 -53.17
N GLN A 2 83.45 -56.87 -54.28
CA GLN A 2 83.29 -55.92 -55.38
C GLN A 2 82.47 -54.72 -54.93
N GLU A 3 83.00 -53.51 -55.12
CA GLU A 3 82.21 -52.27 -55.03
C GLU A 3 81.35 -52.15 -56.28
N ASP A 4 80.04 -52.13 -56.06
CA ASP A 4 79.00 -51.88 -57.05
C ASP A 4 79.16 -50.43 -57.56
N SER A 5 79.52 -50.25 -58.83
CA SER A 5 79.57 -48.92 -59.43
C SER A 5 78.14 -48.50 -59.80
N PRO A 6 77.63 -47.35 -59.32
CA PRO A 6 76.24 -46.96 -59.54
C PRO A 6 75.97 -46.72 -61.04
N ALA A 7 74.83 -47.26 -61.52
CA ALA A 7 74.41 -47.18 -62.91
C ALA A 7 74.29 -45.71 -63.42
N PRO A 8 74.59 -45.45 -64.72
CA PRO A 8 74.53 -44.10 -65.28
C PRO A 8 73.09 -43.56 -65.30
N ILE A 9 72.90 -42.40 -64.65
CA ILE A 9 71.63 -41.66 -64.60
C ILE A 9 71.20 -41.30 -66.03
N SER A 10 69.96 -41.61 -66.41
CA SER A 10 69.41 -41.31 -67.74
C SER A 10 69.37 -39.79 -68.02
N PRO A 11 69.47 -39.36 -69.29
CA PRO A 11 69.42 -37.93 -69.64
C PRO A 11 68.13 -37.24 -69.19
N THR A 12 67.01 -37.96 -69.14
CA THR A 12 65.74 -37.46 -68.60
C THR A 12 65.79 -37.26 -67.09
N ALA A 13 66.43 -38.17 -66.34
CA ALA A 13 66.61 -38.01 -64.89
C ALA A 13 67.56 -36.85 -64.54
N ARG A 14 68.59 -36.57 -65.37
CA ARG A 14 69.43 -35.35 -65.20
C ARG A 14 68.66 -34.05 -65.41
N LEU A 15 67.83 -33.96 -66.45
CA LEU A 15 66.98 -32.79 -66.70
C LEU A 15 65.98 -32.56 -65.57
N LEU A 16 65.40 -33.64 -65.03
CA LEU A 16 64.47 -33.57 -63.90
C LEU A 16 65.19 -33.11 -62.61
N LEU A 17 66.40 -33.61 -62.35
CA LEU A 17 67.25 -33.14 -61.25
C LEU A 17 67.63 -31.65 -61.39
N GLN A 18 67.94 -31.19 -62.60
CA GLN A 18 68.22 -29.77 -62.86
C GLN A 18 66.99 -28.89 -62.68
N ALA A 19 65.81 -29.32 -63.17
CA ALA A 19 64.56 -28.59 -62.99
C ALA A 19 64.17 -28.50 -61.50
N VAL A 20 64.32 -29.61 -60.76
CA VAL A 20 64.10 -29.67 -59.31
C VAL A 20 65.08 -28.74 -58.59
N PHE A 21 66.38 -28.77 -58.95
CA PHE A 21 67.39 -27.90 -58.34
C PHE A 21 67.12 -26.40 -58.60
N ILE A 22 66.75 -26.03 -59.84
CA ILE A 22 66.39 -24.65 -60.20
C ILE A 22 65.14 -24.21 -59.43
N PHE A 23 64.14 -25.07 -59.34
CA PHE A 23 62.91 -24.78 -58.59
C PHE A 23 63.20 -24.55 -57.10
N PHE A 24 63.93 -25.45 -56.44
CA PHE A 24 64.26 -25.30 -55.02
C PHE A 24 65.22 -24.15 -54.75
N SER A 25 66.19 -23.87 -55.64
CA SER A 25 67.09 -22.72 -55.53
C SER A 25 66.34 -21.40 -55.72
N GLY A 26 65.41 -21.36 -56.69
CA GLY A 26 64.54 -20.21 -56.92
C GLY A 26 63.57 -19.98 -55.75
N LEU A 27 62.98 -21.05 -55.21
CA LEU A 27 62.13 -21.00 -54.03
C LEU A 27 62.93 -20.54 -52.80
N PHE A 28 64.15 -21.05 -52.61
CA PHE A 28 65.04 -20.62 -51.53
C PHE A 28 65.39 -19.13 -51.65
N LEU A 29 65.80 -18.66 -52.83
CA LEU A 29 66.09 -17.24 -53.06
C LEU A 29 64.85 -16.36 -52.86
N PHE A 30 63.67 -16.82 -53.29
CA PHE A 30 62.41 -16.13 -53.04
C PHE A 30 62.08 -16.06 -51.54
N LEU A 31 62.25 -17.15 -50.80
CA LEU A 31 62.03 -17.16 -49.34
C LEU A 31 63.04 -16.27 -48.61
N VAL A 32 64.31 -16.27 -49.00
CA VAL A 32 65.33 -15.38 -48.46
C VAL A 32 65.00 -13.92 -48.77
N PHE A 33 64.58 -13.61 -49.99
CA PHE A 33 64.14 -12.27 -50.37
C PHE A 33 62.90 -11.83 -49.62
N ALA A 34 61.89 -12.69 -49.51
CA ALA A 34 60.67 -12.43 -48.76
C ALA A 34 60.99 -12.17 -47.28
N LEU A 35 61.80 -13.02 -46.64
CA LEU A 35 62.21 -12.87 -45.26
C LEU A 35 63.08 -11.61 -45.04
N SER A 36 63.98 -11.31 -45.99
CA SER A 36 64.78 -10.08 -45.97
C SER A 36 63.91 -8.84 -46.12
N SER A 37 62.87 -8.89 -46.97
CA SER A 37 61.93 -7.79 -47.16
C SER A 37 61.07 -7.53 -45.92
N VAL A 38 60.71 -8.58 -45.17
CA VAL A 38 60.07 -8.47 -43.84
C VAL A 38 61.01 -7.79 -42.86
N LEU A 39 62.28 -8.21 -42.80
CA LEU A 39 63.27 -7.63 -41.90
C LEU A 39 63.57 -6.16 -42.20
N VAL A 40 63.82 -5.82 -43.47
CA VAL A 40 64.07 -4.45 -43.91
C VAL A 40 62.89 -3.55 -43.54
N ASP A 41 61.68 -4.04 -43.72
CA ASP A 41 60.48 -3.28 -43.42
C ASP A 41 60.25 -3.07 -41.91
N GLN A 42 60.48 -4.12 -41.11
CA GLN A 42 60.44 -4.01 -39.66
C GLN A 42 61.48 -3.02 -39.12
N VAL A 43 62.66 -2.97 -39.75
CA VAL A 43 63.73 -2.00 -39.45
C VAL A 43 63.35 -0.59 -39.91
N TRP A 44 62.74 -0.43 -41.08
CA TRP A 44 62.31 0.87 -41.61
C TRP A 44 61.27 1.54 -40.71
N HIS A 45 60.34 0.74 -40.18
CA HIS A 45 59.33 1.21 -39.23
C HIS A 45 59.77 1.05 -37.78
N ALA A 46 61.05 0.78 -37.50
CA ALA A 46 61.53 0.61 -36.14
C ALA A 46 61.13 1.83 -35.29
N GLY A 47 60.50 1.54 -34.14
CA GLY A 47 60.01 2.58 -33.22
C GLY A 47 58.71 3.29 -33.62
N ARG A 48 58.06 2.93 -34.74
CA ARG A 48 56.81 3.58 -35.21
C ARG A 48 55.64 2.59 -35.34
N VAL A 49 54.40 3.02 -35.19
CA VAL A 49 53.20 2.20 -35.46
C VAL A 49 53.09 1.93 -36.97
N MET A 50 52.63 0.73 -37.33
CA MET A 50 52.54 0.29 -38.72
C MET A 50 51.47 1.07 -39.52
N PRO A 51 51.64 1.25 -40.86
CA PRO A 51 50.65 1.92 -41.69
C PRO A 51 49.30 1.19 -41.73
N GLY A 52 48.21 1.96 -41.67
CA GLY A 52 46.84 1.44 -41.72
C GLY A 52 46.27 1.09 -40.34
N VAL A 53 47.04 1.26 -39.26
CA VAL A 53 46.52 1.08 -37.89
C VAL A 53 45.82 2.36 -37.42
N THR A 54 44.56 2.23 -37.05
CA THR A 54 43.76 3.25 -36.39
C THR A 54 43.27 2.73 -35.03
N MET A 55 42.85 3.62 -34.15
CA MET A 55 42.24 3.24 -32.88
C MET A 55 41.03 4.12 -32.60
N ASN A 56 39.84 3.52 -32.56
CA ASN A 56 38.56 4.23 -32.52
C ASN A 56 38.51 5.41 -33.53
N GLY A 57 38.96 5.17 -34.76
CA GLY A 57 39.03 6.18 -35.83
C GLY A 57 40.22 7.14 -35.79
N ILE A 58 41.05 7.12 -34.73
CA ILE A 58 42.26 7.94 -34.62
C ILE A 58 43.39 7.30 -35.43
N ASN A 59 43.99 8.02 -36.37
CA ASN A 59 45.10 7.50 -37.16
C ASN A 59 46.41 7.48 -36.36
N LEU A 60 46.94 6.28 -36.11
CA LEU A 60 48.19 6.09 -35.37
C LEU A 60 49.39 5.79 -36.27
N SER A 61 49.18 5.66 -37.59
CA SER A 61 50.20 5.25 -38.56
C SER A 61 51.45 6.14 -38.50
N GLY A 62 52.62 5.53 -38.33
CA GLY A 62 53.91 6.24 -38.36
C GLY A 62 54.27 7.00 -37.07
N LEU A 63 53.38 7.02 -36.07
CA LEU A 63 53.63 7.64 -34.77
C LEU A 63 54.54 6.76 -33.90
N GLU A 64 55.38 7.38 -33.09
CA GLU A 64 56.10 6.68 -32.01
C GLU A 64 55.14 6.32 -30.87
N PRO A 65 55.36 5.24 -30.09
CA PRO A 65 54.46 4.84 -29.01
C PRO A 65 54.06 5.97 -28.05
N GLY A 66 54.99 6.86 -27.69
CA GLY A 66 54.67 8.02 -26.84
C GLY A 66 53.76 9.05 -27.53
N GLN A 67 53.95 9.29 -28.82
CA GLN A 67 53.10 10.17 -29.63
C GLN A 67 51.73 9.54 -29.88
N ALA A 68 51.68 8.23 -30.12
CA ALA A 68 50.44 7.47 -30.26
C ALA A 68 49.63 7.49 -28.97
N ALA A 69 50.26 7.33 -27.80
CA ALA A 69 49.59 7.42 -26.50
C ALA A 69 48.95 8.81 -26.29
N LEU A 70 49.66 9.89 -26.62
CA LEU A 70 49.10 11.25 -26.56
C LEU A 70 47.94 11.46 -27.55
N ALA A 71 48.05 10.91 -28.77
CA ALA A 71 46.98 10.99 -29.77
C ALA A 71 45.72 10.23 -29.30
N ILE A 72 45.89 9.06 -28.68
CA ILE A 72 44.80 8.26 -28.10
C ILE A 72 44.14 9.01 -26.94
N LEU A 73 44.94 9.57 -26.02
CA LEU A 73 44.44 10.32 -24.87
C LEU A 73 43.56 11.52 -25.28
N ASN A 74 44.01 12.28 -26.29
CA ASN A 74 43.30 13.47 -26.75
C ASN A 74 42.12 13.15 -27.70
N GLY A 75 42.23 12.07 -28.47
CA GLY A 75 41.25 11.73 -29.50
C GLY A 75 40.08 10.89 -28.99
N THR A 76 40.25 10.10 -27.93
CA THR A 76 39.21 9.18 -27.42
C THR A 76 38.18 9.92 -26.57
N GLU A 77 36.94 9.43 -26.50
CA GLU A 77 35.86 10.00 -25.66
C GLU A 77 36.06 9.78 -24.14
N ILE A 78 37.02 8.94 -23.74
CA ILE A 78 37.40 8.65 -22.35
C ILE A 78 38.69 9.42 -21.97
N GLY A 79 38.82 10.65 -22.45
CA GLY A 79 39.89 11.56 -22.03
C GLY A 79 39.54 12.27 -20.73
N ASP A 80 40.54 12.71 -19.97
CA ASP A 80 40.36 13.38 -18.66
C ASP A 80 39.51 14.66 -18.73
N GLU A 81 39.42 15.30 -19.90
CA GLU A 81 38.67 16.54 -20.14
C GLU A 81 37.32 16.34 -20.83
N LYS A 82 36.99 15.11 -21.24
CA LYS A 82 35.73 14.81 -21.94
C LYS A 82 34.71 14.27 -20.96
N SER A 83 33.45 14.67 -21.15
CA SER A 83 32.34 14.19 -20.32
C SER A 83 31.52 13.14 -21.07
N ILE A 84 31.16 12.09 -20.33
CA ILE A 84 30.16 11.10 -20.75
C ILE A 84 28.80 11.65 -20.38
N THR A 85 27.83 11.48 -21.28
CA THR A 85 26.46 11.92 -21.06
C THR A 85 25.64 10.75 -20.53
N LEU A 86 25.15 10.84 -19.29
CA LEU A 86 24.08 9.97 -18.79
C LEU A 86 22.74 10.69 -18.98
N GLN A 87 21.68 9.98 -19.33
CA GLN A 87 20.38 10.58 -19.64
C GLN A 87 19.21 9.78 -19.09
N TYR A 88 18.19 10.47 -18.57
CA TYR A 88 16.87 9.92 -18.29
C TYR A 88 15.79 10.93 -18.67
N GLY A 89 15.00 10.64 -19.71
CA GLY A 89 14.04 11.59 -20.26
C GLY A 89 14.72 12.89 -20.69
N ASP A 90 14.30 14.00 -20.11
CA ASP A 90 14.89 15.34 -20.34
C ASP A 90 16.08 15.66 -19.41
N ILE A 91 16.39 14.78 -18.45
CA ILE A 91 17.45 14.98 -17.47
C ILE A 91 18.76 14.45 -18.03
N VAL A 92 19.81 15.28 -17.96
CA VAL A 92 21.12 14.98 -18.51
C VAL A 92 22.19 15.24 -17.47
N TRP A 93 23.02 14.24 -17.20
CA TRP A 93 24.21 14.35 -16.35
C TRP A 93 25.46 14.28 -17.21
N GLN A 94 26.31 15.29 -17.09
CA GLN A 94 27.65 15.30 -17.68
C GLN A 94 28.63 14.80 -16.60
N VAL A 95 29.22 13.63 -16.83
CA VAL A 95 30.08 12.95 -15.86
C VAL A 95 31.45 12.70 -16.46
N LEU A 96 32.50 12.91 -15.66
CA LEU A 96 33.85 12.57 -16.11
C LEU A 96 34.03 11.05 -16.11
N PRO A 97 34.74 10.46 -17.10
CA PRO A 97 35.00 9.03 -17.15
C PRO A 97 35.58 8.47 -15.83
N SER A 98 36.47 9.21 -15.18
CA SER A 98 37.07 8.84 -13.90
C SER A 98 36.04 8.74 -12.75
N GLN A 99 34.96 9.52 -12.78
CA GLN A 99 33.86 9.42 -11.82
C GLN A 99 32.99 8.18 -12.04
N LEU A 100 33.00 7.62 -13.27
CA LEU A 100 32.42 6.32 -13.58
C LEU A 100 33.44 5.17 -13.42
N GLY A 101 34.64 5.43 -12.89
CA GLY A 101 35.68 4.42 -12.76
C GLY A 101 36.26 3.95 -14.10
N LEU A 102 36.13 4.75 -15.16
CA LEU A 102 36.69 4.46 -16.47
C LEU A 102 38.04 5.16 -16.59
N GLU A 103 39.09 4.37 -16.78
CA GLU A 103 40.45 4.86 -16.99
C GLU A 103 41.01 4.33 -18.30
N LEU A 104 41.51 5.24 -19.13
CA LEU A 104 42.12 4.93 -20.42
C LEU A 104 43.62 4.62 -20.23
N ASP A 105 44.02 3.37 -20.48
CA ASP A 105 45.44 3.00 -20.51
C ASP A 105 46.02 3.33 -21.89
N ALA A 106 46.25 4.62 -22.12
CA ALA A 106 46.83 5.11 -23.38
C ALA A 106 48.22 4.51 -23.68
N PRO A 107 49.14 4.33 -22.71
CA PRO A 107 50.41 3.64 -22.93
C PRO A 107 50.25 2.18 -23.38
N ALA A 108 49.36 1.39 -22.75
CA ALA A 108 49.14 0.01 -23.16
C ALA A 108 48.45 -0.08 -24.53
N SER A 109 47.47 0.80 -24.77
CA SER A 109 46.78 0.92 -26.07
C SER A 109 47.75 1.27 -27.20
N ALA A 110 48.66 2.23 -26.98
CA ALA A 110 49.70 2.58 -27.95
C ALA A 110 50.69 1.43 -28.20
N ARG A 111 50.99 0.65 -27.16
CA ARG A 111 51.82 -0.55 -27.28
C ARG A 111 51.11 -1.63 -28.10
N GLU A 112 49.83 -1.87 -27.89
CA GLU A 112 49.04 -2.81 -28.70
C GLU A 112 49.04 -2.39 -30.18
N ALA A 113 48.75 -1.11 -30.46
CA ALA A 113 48.82 -0.56 -31.80
C ALA A 113 50.22 -0.71 -32.43
N TYR A 114 51.29 -0.50 -31.66
CA TYR A 114 52.66 -0.71 -32.11
C TYR A 114 52.97 -2.18 -32.44
N LEU A 115 52.42 -3.12 -31.66
CA LEU A 115 52.62 -4.55 -31.86
C LEU A 115 51.77 -5.13 -32.99
N TYR A 116 50.72 -4.41 -33.40
CA TYR A 116 49.86 -4.80 -34.52
C TYR A 116 50.66 -4.91 -35.83
N GLY A 117 50.52 -6.04 -36.53
CA GLY A 117 51.33 -6.36 -37.72
C GLY A 117 52.77 -6.79 -37.43
N ARG A 118 53.20 -6.83 -36.16
CA ARG A 118 54.54 -7.27 -35.72
C ARG A 118 54.56 -8.57 -34.90
N GLN A 119 53.39 -9.04 -34.47
CA GLN A 119 53.25 -10.24 -33.66
C GLN A 119 52.50 -11.35 -34.41
N GLY A 120 52.66 -12.58 -33.95
CA GLY A 120 52.06 -13.79 -34.53
C GLY A 120 53.06 -14.65 -35.31
N SER A 121 52.55 -15.48 -36.21
CA SER A 121 53.38 -16.33 -37.06
C SER A 121 54.11 -15.51 -38.14
N LEU A 122 55.20 -16.05 -38.69
CA LEU A 122 55.87 -15.42 -39.85
C LEU A 122 54.89 -15.17 -41.02
N GLY A 123 53.89 -16.04 -41.18
CA GLY A 123 52.83 -15.89 -42.19
C GLY A 123 51.92 -14.69 -41.95
N SER A 124 51.53 -14.39 -40.70
CA SER A 124 50.65 -13.24 -40.39
C SER A 124 51.38 -11.91 -40.57
N ILE A 125 52.66 -11.86 -40.21
CA ILE A 125 53.52 -10.69 -40.42
C ILE A 125 53.68 -10.42 -41.93
N LEU A 126 53.98 -11.46 -42.73
CA LEU A 126 54.11 -11.33 -44.18
C LEU A 126 52.79 -10.95 -44.86
N ALA A 127 51.66 -11.53 -44.43
CA ALA A 127 50.34 -11.20 -44.94
C ALA A 127 49.95 -9.74 -44.67
N TYR A 128 50.25 -9.24 -43.46
CA TYR A 128 50.04 -7.83 -43.11
C TYR A 128 50.91 -6.90 -43.96
N GLN A 129 52.16 -7.28 -44.23
CA GLN A 129 53.06 -6.52 -45.10
C GLN A 129 52.56 -6.43 -46.55
N LEU A 130 52.09 -7.55 -47.11
CA LEU A 130 51.66 -7.61 -48.51
C LEU A 130 50.27 -7.02 -48.75
N PHE A 131 49.34 -7.18 -47.80
CA PHE A 131 47.92 -6.84 -47.99
C PHE A 131 47.35 -5.93 -46.90
N GLY A 132 47.79 -6.06 -45.64
CA GLY A 132 47.20 -5.37 -44.49
C GLY A 132 47.34 -3.85 -44.52
N ARG A 133 48.44 -3.31 -45.07
CA ARG A 133 48.70 -1.85 -45.09
C ARG A 133 47.72 -1.02 -45.90
N ARG A 134 47.01 -1.66 -46.82
CA ARG A 134 46.01 -0.99 -47.67
C ARG A 134 44.62 -1.01 -47.03
N ALA A 135 44.44 -1.78 -45.97
CA ALA A 135 43.22 -1.84 -45.19
C ALA A 135 43.36 -0.96 -43.93
N SER A 136 42.25 -0.36 -43.51
CA SER A 136 42.18 0.28 -42.19
C SER A 136 41.94 -0.82 -41.15
N HIS A 137 42.79 -0.85 -40.14
CA HIS A 137 42.70 -1.77 -39.01
C HIS A 137 42.42 -0.96 -37.76
N ASP A 138 41.14 -0.87 -37.43
CA ASP A 138 40.68 -0.09 -36.28
C ASP A 138 40.68 -0.95 -35.02
N LEU A 139 41.53 -0.56 -34.08
CA LEU A 139 41.66 -1.20 -32.78
C LEU A 139 40.80 -0.49 -31.74
N GLN A 140 40.46 -1.19 -30.66
CA GLN A 140 39.79 -0.60 -29.51
C GLN A 140 40.84 -0.25 -28.46
N PRO A 141 40.78 0.94 -27.84
CA PRO A 141 41.68 1.29 -26.75
C PRO A 141 41.41 0.42 -25.52
N MET A 142 42.47 0.18 -24.76
CA MET A 142 42.40 -0.55 -23.50
C MET A 142 41.88 0.39 -22.41
N VAL A 143 40.68 0.10 -21.91
CA VAL A 143 40.01 0.86 -20.85
C VAL A 143 39.77 -0.07 -19.67
N THR A 144 40.18 0.34 -18.48
CA THR A 144 39.84 -0.37 -17.25
C THR A 144 38.56 0.21 -16.67
N PHE A 145 37.63 -0.66 -16.29
CA PHE A 145 36.37 -0.29 -15.66
C PHE A 145 36.35 -0.75 -14.20
N ASN A 146 36.31 0.22 -13.28
CA ASN A 146 36.08 0.00 -11.87
C ASN A 146 34.59 0.13 -11.56
N GLU A 147 33.89 -1.01 -11.57
CA GLU A 147 32.46 -1.10 -11.29
C GLU A 147 32.07 -0.49 -9.94
N GLN A 148 32.92 -0.59 -8.91
CA GLN A 148 32.61 -0.02 -7.59
C GLN A 148 32.52 1.50 -7.62
N THR A 149 33.39 2.16 -8.40
CA THR A 149 33.36 3.62 -8.57
C THR A 149 32.08 4.06 -9.29
N ALA A 150 31.72 3.38 -10.39
CA ALA A 150 30.45 3.64 -11.07
C ALA A 150 29.24 3.37 -10.18
N PHE A 151 29.23 2.27 -9.43
CA PHE A 151 28.17 1.96 -8.47
C PHE A 151 27.99 3.08 -7.45
N ASN A 152 29.07 3.61 -6.89
CA ASN A 152 29.02 4.70 -5.92
C ASN A 152 28.45 5.98 -6.54
N TYR A 153 28.83 6.30 -7.79
CA TYR A 153 28.31 7.46 -8.50
C TYR A 153 26.81 7.31 -8.83
N LEU A 154 26.41 6.15 -9.37
CA LEU A 154 25.01 5.83 -9.63
C LEU A 154 24.17 5.83 -8.35
N SER A 155 24.74 5.38 -7.22
CA SER A 155 24.07 5.42 -5.91
C SER A 155 23.82 6.85 -5.42
N GLN A 156 24.68 7.80 -5.76
CA GLN A 156 24.44 9.22 -5.45
C GLN A 156 23.29 9.78 -6.29
N ILE A 157 23.25 9.45 -7.59
CA ILE A 157 22.11 9.80 -8.45
C ILE A 157 20.82 9.18 -7.90
N ALA A 158 20.85 7.89 -7.56
CA ALA A 158 19.73 7.18 -6.95
C ALA A 158 19.27 7.87 -5.66
N HIS A 159 20.17 8.30 -4.80
CA HIS A 159 19.79 8.99 -3.55
C HIS A 159 19.05 10.32 -3.80
N GLU A 160 19.43 11.06 -4.83
CA GLU A 160 18.81 12.35 -5.18
C GLU A 160 17.50 12.18 -5.96
N TYR A 161 17.43 11.18 -6.84
CA TYR A 161 16.34 11.02 -7.80
C TYR A 161 15.34 9.93 -7.46
N ASN A 162 15.73 8.91 -6.69
CA ASN A 162 14.79 7.87 -6.29
C ASN A 162 13.70 8.48 -5.41
N ARG A 163 12.48 8.08 -5.70
CA ARG A 163 11.28 8.55 -5.02
C ARG A 163 10.48 7.33 -4.62
N PRO A 164 10.11 7.18 -3.34
CA PRO A 164 9.20 6.11 -2.97
C PRO A 164 7.83 6.36 -3.61
N VAL A 165 7.15 5.28 -3.97
CA VAL A 165 5.73 5.34 -4.32
C VAL A 165 4.93 5.84 -3.12
N LYS A 166 4.01 6.79 -3.37
CA LYS A 166 3.06 7.27 -2.35
C LYS A 166 1.66 7.13 -2.90
N GLU A 167 0.80 6.55 -2.09
CA GLU A 167 -0.61 6.34 -2.43
C GLU A 167 -1.39 7.64 -2.27
N ALA A 168 -2.39 7.86 -3.13
CA ALA A 168 -3.30 8.97 -2.96
C ALA A 168 -4.21 8.73 -1.75
N GLU A 169 -4.52 9.80 -1.03
CA GLU A 169 -5.28 9.76 0.22
C GLU A 169 -6.40 10.80 0.22
N LEU A 170 -7.40 10.58 1.09
CA LEU A 170 -8.43 11.56 1.38
C LEU A 170 -8.20 12.11 2.79
N GLY A 171 -8.28 13.43 2.90
CA GLY A 171 -8.26 14.15 4.18
C GLY A 171 -9.56 14.93 4.41
N LEU A 172 -9.70 15.47 5.62
CA LEU A 172 -10.78 16.38 5.98
C LEU A 172 -10.20 17.71 6.45
N SER A 173 -10.77 18.81 5.95
CA SER A 173 -10.57 20.16 6.44
C SER A 173 -11.92 20.71 6.88
N GLY A 174 -12.25 20.54 8.17
CA GLY A 174 -13.61 20.76 8.66
C GLY A 174 -14.60 19.77 8.03
N THR A 175 -15.57 20.27 7.28
CA THR A 175 -16.56 19.45 6.53
C THR A 175 -16.21 19.27 5.05
N GLN A 176 -15.06 19.82 4.61
CA GLN A 176 -14.59 19.69 3.23
C GLN A 176 -13.66 18.49 3.11
N VAL A 177 -13.93 17.61 2.13
CA VAL A 177 -13.04 16.51 1.76
C VAL A 177 -11.97 17.02 0.82
N ILE A 178 -10.71 16.76 1.15
CA ILE A 178 -9.55 17.12 0.34
C ILE A 178 -8.91 15.86 -0.24
N ALA A 179 -8.60 15.88 -1.54
CA ALA A 179 -7.84 14.82 -2.19
C ALA A 179 -6.35 15.17 -2.15
N ILE A 180 -5.54 14.26 -1.64
CA ILE A 180 -4.08 14.35 -1.64
C ILE A 180 -3.61 13.40 -2.75
N PRO A 181 -3.01 13.91 -3.84
CA PRO A 181 -2.58 13.07 -4.95
C PRO A 181 -1.45 12.14 -4.53
N GLY A 182 -1.42 10.97 -5.14
CA GLY A 182 -0.32 10.02 -5.02
C GLY A 182 0.93 10.51 -5.75
N GLN A 183 2.00 9.73 -5.62
CA GLN A 183 3.29 9.99 -6.23
C GLN A 183 3.80 8.69 -6.86
N VAL A 184 4.11 8.73 -8.15
CA VAL A 184 4.79 7.62 -8.84
C VAL A 184 6.17 7.40 -8.21
N GLY A 185 6.46 6.15 -7.87
CA GLY A 185 7.77 5.71 -7.41
C GLY A 185 8.76 5.68 -8.57
N LEU A 186 9.97 6.17 -8.32
CA LEU A 186 11.07 6.13 -9.28
C LEU A 186 12.26 5.45 -8.61
N GLU A 187 12.83 4.46 -9.27
CA GLU A 187 14.01 3.74 -8.80
C GLU A 187 15.00 3.53 -9.94
N LEU A 188 16.20 4.09 -9.80
CA LEU A 188 17.30 3.82 -10.72
C LEU A 188 17.72 2.35 -10.63
N ASP A 189 17.68 1.64 -11.75
CA ASP A 189 18.21 0.29 -11.86
C ASP A 189 19.73 0.38 -12.02
N ILE A 190 20.43 0.27 -10.89
CA ILE A 190 21.89 0.41 -10.84
C ILE A 190 22.57 -0.74 -11.58
N GLU A 191 22.04 -1.95 -11.49
CA GLU A 191 22.63 -3.14 -12.13
C GLU A 191 22.58 -3.01 -13.66
N ALA A 192 21.40 -2.72 -14.21
CA ALA A 192 21.26 -2.47 -15.64
C ALA A 192 22.05 -1.24 -16.11
N SER A 193 22.17 -0.20 -15.26
CA SER A 193 23.00 0.97 -15.57
C SER A 193 24.49 0.62 -15.68
N LEU A 194 25.01 -0.25 -14.82
CA LEU A 194 26.40 -0.72 -14.89
C LEU A 194 26.68 -1.51 -16.18
N GLU A 195 25.74 -2.37 -16.59
CA GLU A 195 25.83 -3.08 -17.87
C GLU A 195 25.89 -2.11 -19.06
N MET A 196 25.06 -1.06 -19.04
CA MET A 196 25.06 -0.04 -20.10
C MET A 196 26.35 0.79 -20.13
N ILE A 197 26.97 1.04 -18.97
CA ILE A 197 28.30 1.66 -18.89
C ILE A 197 29.37 0.71 -19.47
N ALA A 198 29.32 -0.58 -19.14
CA ALA A 198 30.23 -1.57 -19.72
C ALA A 198 30.07 -1.70 -21.25
N ASP A 199 28.83 -1.62 -21.76
CA ASP A 199 28.56 -1.59 -23.20
C ASP A 199 29.03 -0.29 -23.87
N TYR A 200 28.94 0.85 -23.17
CA TYR A 200 29.49 2.10 -23.64
C TYR A 200 31.00 2.00 -23.86
N VAL A 201 31.73 1.36 -22.93
CA VAL A 201 33.19 1.12 -23.05
C VAL A 201 33.54 0.27 -24.26
N ARG A 202 32.67 -0.66 -24.67
CA ARG A 202 32.88 -1.50 -25.86
C ARG A 202 32.69 -0.74 -27.18
N ARG A 203 31.86 0.32 -27.17
CA ARG A 203 31.48 1.06 -28.37
C ARG A 203 32.27 2.35 -28.58
N LEU A 204 32.48 3.12 -27.50
CA LEU A 204 33.20 4.40 -27.49
C LEU A 204 32.78 5.39 -28.58
N ASP A 205 31.48 5.40 -28.92
CA ASP A 205 30.92 6.18 -30.02
C ASP A 205 30.36 7.54 -29.59
N GLY A 206 30.51 7.92 -28.32
CA GLY A 206 30.04 9.19 -27.76
C GLY A 206 28.52 9.26 -27.55
N SER A 207 27.78 8.19 -27.81
CA SER A 207 26.32 8.16 -27.61
C SER A 207 25.97 8.26 -26.12
N PRO A 208 24.90 9.00 -25.73
CA PRO A 208 24.44 9.04 -24.35
C PRO A 208 24.12 7.65 -23.79
N ILE A 209 24.43 7.45 -22.50
CA ILE A 209 24.04 6.28 -21.73
C ILE A 209 22.66 6.57 -21.12
N VAL A 210 21.62 5.91 -21.63
CA VAL A 210 20.24 6.11 -21.16
C VAL A 210 20.02 5.29 -19.90
N LEU A 211 19.94 5.92 -18.73
CA LEU A 211 19.80 5.23 -17.46
C LEU A 211 18.40 4.59 -17.34
N PRO A 212 18.30 3.28 -17.07
CA PRO A 212 17.03 2.62 -16.81
C PRO A 212 16.49 3.03 -15.43
N ILE A 213 15.32 3.67 -15.41
CA ILE A 213 14.57 3.98 -14.19
C ILE A 213 13.30 3.14 -14.19
N ASN A 214 13.14 2.33 -13.16
CA ASN A 214 11.92 1.60 -12.88
C ASN A 214 10.87 2.57 -12.31
N GLN A 215 9.70 2.58 -12.92
CA GLN A 215 8.57 3.40 -12.48
C GLN A 215 7.50 2.50 -11.87
N GLU A 216 7.16 2.75 -10.61
CA GLU A 216 6.11 2.05 -9.90
C GLU A 216 4.95 3.02 -9.63
N PRO A 217 3.86 2.97 -10.42
CA PRO A 217 2.70 3.81 -10.15
C PRO A 217 1.98 3.35 -8.88
N PRO A 218 1.44 4.27 -8.06
CA PRO A 218 0.57 3.88 -6.96
C PRO A 218 -0.72 3.23 -7.48
N ASP A 219 -1.34 2.41 -6.64
CA ASP A 219 -2.66 1.82 -6.92
C ASP A 219 -3.69 2.92 -7.21
N ILE A 220 -3.61 4.03 -6.46
CA ILE A 220 -4.41 5.23 -6.71
C ILE A 220 -3.49 6.44 -6.81
N LEU A 221 -3.43 7.04 -8.01
CA LEU A 221 -2.70 8.28 -8.24
C LEU A 221 -3.55 9.54 -7.99
N ASP A 222 -4.82 9.50 -8.37
CA ASP A 222 -5.76 10.62 -8.20
C ASP A 222 -6.93 10.22 -7.30
N ALA A 223 -6.98 10.79 -6.09
CA ALA A 223 -8.06 10.56 -5.15
C ALA A 223 -9.30 11.46 -5.39
N SER A 224 -9.26 12.40 -6.34
CA SER A 224 -10.33 13.37 -6.59
C SER A 224 -11.71 12.75 -6.85
N PRO A 225 -11.84 11.65 -7.61
CA PRO A 225 -13.13 10.98 -7.79
C PRO A 225 -13.72 10.45 -6.48
N PHE A 226 -12.88 9.99 -5.55
CA PHE A 226 -13.31 9.51 -4.24
C PHE A 226 -13.69 10.67 -3.31
N ALA A 227 -12.97 11.80 -3.40
CA ALA A 227 -13.30 13.01 -2.64
C ALA A 227 -14.71 13.52 -2.96
N ALA A 228 -15.11 13.54 -4.23
CA ALA A 228 -16.46 13.96 -4.64
C ALA A 228 -17.56 13.05 -4.06
N ASN A 229 -17.33 11.74 -4.05
CA ASN A 229 -18.25 10.77 -3.43
C ASN A 229 -18.34 10.99 -1.91
N ALA A 230 -17.22 11.18 -1.24
CA ALA A 230 -17.18 11.45 0.19
C ALA A 230 -17.83 12.80 0.56
N GLN A 231 -17.62 13.84 -0.27
CA GLN A 231 -18.24 15.14 -0.07
C GLN A 231 -19.77 15.08 -0.18
N THR A 232 -20.30 14.15 -0.99
CA THR A 232 -21.74 13.91 -1.09
C THR A 232 -22.34 13.39 0.22
N ILE A 233 -21.61 12.57 0.97
CA ILE A 233 -22.05 12.13 2.32
C ILE A 233 -22.11 13.33 3.27
N LEU A 234 -21.14 14.24 3.20
CA LEU A 234 -21.08 15.46 4.01
C LEU A 234 -21.93 16.63 3.46
N SER A 235 -22.79 16.39 2.47
CA SER A 235 -23.68 17.43 1.90
C SER A 235 -24.98 17.62 2.67
N ARG A 236 -25.31 16.69 3.57
CA ARG A 236 -26.55 16.68 4.35
C ARG A 236 -26.35 15.91 5.66
N PRO A 237 -27.18 16.15 6.68
CA PRO A 237 -27.17 15.37 7.91
C PRO A 237 -27.38 13.88 7.65
N PHE A 238 -26.80 13.04 8.51
CA PHE A 238 -27.04 11.61 8.51
C PHE A 238 -28.18 11.28 9.49
N GLU A 239 -29.24 10.63 9.02
CA GLU A 239 -30.43 10.36 9.83
C GLU A 239 -30.45 8.92 10.35
N LEU A 240 -30.55 8.76 11.66
CA LEU A 240 -30.79 7.45 12.30
C LEU A 240 -32.27 7.33 12.64
N THR A 241 -32.96 6.36 12.03
CA THR A 241 -34.41 6.24 12.16
C THR A 241 -34.81 5.07 13.05
N ILE A 242 -35.88 5.27 13.83
CA ILE A 242 -36.53 4.19 14.57
C ILE A 242 -37.44 3.44 13.59
N PRO A 243 -37.22 2.12 13.37
CA PRO A 243 -37.96 1.35 12.38
C PRO A 243 -39.45 1.18 12.77
N ALA A 244 -40.25 0.82 11.77
CA ALA A 244 -41.66 0.46 11.98
C ALA A 244 -41.79 -0.75 12.93
N GLY A 245 -42.89 -0.79 13.71
CA GLY A 245 -43.13 -1.83 14.71
C GLY A 245 -42.58 -1.52 16.12
N GLN A 246 -41.92 -0.38 16.27
CA GLN A 246 -41.48 0.17 17.56
C GLN A 246 -42.50 1.19 18.11
N ALA A 247 -42.54 1.39 19.43
CA ALA A 247 -43.49 2.31 20.08
C ALA A 247 -43.40 3.76 19.53
N ASP A 248 -42.18 4.21 19.20
CA ASP A 248 -41.88 5.54 18.66
C ASP A 248 -41.49 5.48 17.17
N ALA A 249 -42.09 4.55 16.42
CA ALA A 249 -41.81 4.39 14.99
C ALA A 249 -41.92 5.72 14.24
N GLY A 250 -40.92 6.01 13.40
CA GLY A 250 -40.83 7.27 12.66
C GLY A 250 -40.06 8.38 13.37
N GLY A 251 -39.66 8.20 14.64
CA GLY A 251 -38.66 9.07 15.27
C GLY A 251 -37.31 8.99 14.54
N SER A 252 -36.59 10.12 14.46
CA SER A 252 -35.24 10.16 13.91
C SER A 252 -34.28 10.95 14.78
N PHE A 253 -33.01 10.60 14.69
CA PHE A 253 -31.88 11.30 15.30
C PHE A 253 -30.98 11.80 14.18
N SER A 254 -30.95 13.12 14.02
CA SER A 254 -30.15 13.78 13.00
C SER A 254 -28.72 13.99 13.52
N LEU A 255 -27.73 13.52 12.76
CA LEU A 255 -26.31 13.81 12.94
C LEU A 255 -25.91 14.92 11.95
N PRO A 256 -25.73 16.17 12.41
CA PRO A 256 -25.26 17.27 11.57
C PRO A 256 -23.91 16.95 10.93
N VAL A 257 -23.61 17.55 9.79
CA VAL A 257 -22.38 17.28 9.02
C VAL A 257 -21.11 17.62 9.82
N GLU A 258 -21.20 18.56 10.75
CA GLU A 258 -20.13 18.95 11.67
C GLU A 258 -19.82 17.86 12.71
N GLN A 259 -20.78 16.98 13.02
CA GLN A 259 -20.59 15.80 13.84
C GLN A 259 -20.17 14.59 13.00
N VAL A 260 -20.74 14.44 11.80
CA VAL A 260 -20.39 13.33 10.89
C VAL A 260 -18.94 13.42 10.44
N ALA A 261 -18.47 14.60 10.02
CA ALA A 261 -17.12 14.78 9.49
C ALA A 261 -16.00 14.21 10.39
N PRO A 262 -15.87 14.58 11.68
CA PRO A 262 -14.84 14.00 12.55
C PRO A 262 -15.05 12.51 12.85
N MET A 263 -16.25 11.98 12.63
CA MET A 263 -16.53 10.55 12.76
C MET A 263 -16.17 9.76 11.50
N LEU A 264 -15.82 10.39 10.37
CA LEU A 264 -15.43 9.69 9.15
C LEU A 264 -13.94 9.37 9.12
N THR A 265 -13.63 8.19 8.58
CA THR A 265 -12.31 7.78 8.13
C THR A 265 -12.41 7.24 6.71
N PHE A 266 -11.28 7.18 6.01
CA PHE A 266 -11.21 6.70 4.63
C PHE A 266 -10.29 5.49 4.56
N THR A 267 -10.84 4.35 4.15
CA THR A 267 -10.11 3.09 4.06
C THR A 267 -9.99 2.64 2.61
N ARG A 268 -8.83 2.07 2.28
CA ARG A 268 -8.58 1.46 0.98
C ARG A 268 -9.10 0.03 1.00
N GLN A 269 -9.85 -0.34 -0.03
CA GLN A 269 -10.33 -1.70 -0.24
C GLN A 269 -10.06 -2.10 -1.69
N GLN A 270 -9.57 -3.33 -1.90
CA GLN A 270 -9.51 -3.93 -3.22
C GLN A 270 -10.89 -4.50 -3.58
N GLY A 271 -11.44 -4.09 -4.72
CA GLY A 271 -12.70 -4.60 -5.25
C GLY A 271 -12.63 -4.75 -6.77
N ALA A 272 -13.04 -5.91 -7.30
CA ALA A 272 -13.09 -6.17 -8.74
C ALA A 272 -11.79 -5.85 -9.51
N GLY A 273 -10.62 -6.02 -8.87
CA GLY A 273 -9.31 -5.75 -9.47
C GLY A 273 -8.90 -4.27 -9.48
N GLN A 274 -9.62 -3.39 -8.78
CA GLN A 274 -9.25 -1.99 -8.57
C GLN A 274 -9.23 -1.64 -7.08
N THR A 275 -8.27 -0.82 -6.67
CA THR A 275 -8.24 -0.25 -5.32
C THR A 275 -9.19 0.95 -5.28
N ILE A 276 -10.10 0.97 -4.31
CA ILE A 276 -11.05 2.06 -4.10
C ILE A 276 -10.94 2.60 -2.68
N ILE A 277 -11.18 3.90 -2.52
CA ILE A 277 -11.27 4.53 -1.20
C ILE A 277 -12.74 4.59 -0.79
N LYS A 278 -13.07 4.02 0.37
CA LYS A 278 -14.41 4.08 0.94
C LYS A 278 -14.45 4.91 2.23
N PRO A 279 -15.46 5.77 2.39
CA PRO A 279 -15.75 6.40 3.66
C PRO A 279 -16.36 5.38 4.62
N GLN A 280 -15.93 5.42 5.87
CA GLN A 280 -16.47 4.61 6.96
C GLN A 280 -16.59 5.49 8.20
N PHE A 281 -17.57 5.19 9.04
CA PHE A 281 -17.57 5.75 10.39
C PHE A 281 -16.44 5.12 11.20
N ARG A 282 -15.87 5.89 12.12
CA ARG A 282 -14.94 5.37 13.11
C ARG A 282 -15.74 4.67 14.20
N ASP A 283 -15.43 3.40 14.42
CA ASP A 283 -16.19 2.54 15.34
C ASP A 283 -16.18 3.08 16.78
N ASP A 284 -15.08 3.67 17.24
CA ASP A 284 -14.95 4.25 18.58
C ASP A 284 -15.94 5.41 18.83
N LEU A 285 -16.03 6.34 17.87
CA LEU A 285 -16.91 7.50 17.98
C LEU A 285 -18.37 7.12 17.75
N LEU A 286 -18.64 6.20 16.83
CA LEU A 286 -20.01 5.76 16.56
C LEU A 286 -20.55 4.92 17.72
N LEU A 287 -19.74 4.05 18.33
CA LEU A 287 -20.11 3.28 19.52
C LEU A 287 -20.46 4.20 20.70
N ALA A 288 -19.67 5.25 20.93
CA ALA A 288 -19.96 6.22 21.99
C ALA A 288 -21.31 6.92 21.77
N TYR A 289 -21.58 7.34 20.54
CA TYR A 289 -22.86 7.95 20.18
C TYR A 289 -24.05 6.98 20.37
N LEU A 290 -23.92 5.73 19.90
CA LEU A 290 -24.97 4.74 20.03
C LEU A 290 -25.21 4.31 21.48
N SER A 291 -24.19 4.37 22.34
CA SER A 291 -24.32 4.06 23.77
C SER A 291 -25.18 5.10 24.51
N ASP A 292 -25.02 6.39 24.20
CA ASP A 292 -25.91 7.45 24.69
C ASP A 292 -27.34 7.25 24.17
N LEU A 293 -27.46 6.94 22.87
CA LEU A 293 -28.74 6.73 22.24
C LEU A 293 -29.50 5.52 22.82
N ALA A 294 -28.78 4.44 23.15
CA ALA A 294 -29.33 3.26 23.79
C ALA A 294 -30.04 3.61 25.11
N GLN A 295 -29.44 4.46 25.94
CA GLN A 295 -30.04 4.88 27.22
C GLN A 295 -31.32 5.71 27.01
N ARG A 296 -31.32 6.59 26.01
CA ARG A 296 -32.45 7.48 25.71
C ARG A 296 -33.62 6.79 25.02
N THR A 297 -33.36 5.67 24.34
CA THR A 297 -34.36 4.93 23.54
C THR A 297 -34.84 3.65 24.20
N ALA A 298 -34.17 3.19 25.28
CA ALA A 298 -34.55 2.01 26.02
C ALA A 298 -35.96 2.15 26.65
N ILE A 299 -36.74 1.08 26.54
CA ILE A 299 -38.03 0.95 27.22
C ILE A 299 -37.95 -0.30 28.08
N GLN A 300 -38.16 -0.14 29.39
CA GLN A 300 -38.16 -1.29 30.30
C GLN A 300 -39.48 -2.09 30.15
N PRO A 301 -39.41 -3.43 30.05
CA PRO A 301 -40.61 -4.24 30.00
C PRO A 301 -41.37 -4.15 31.33
N ARG A 302 -42.70 -4.14 31.27
CA ARG A 302 -43.57 -4.17 32.45
C ARG A 302 -44.59 -5.28 32.28
N ASN A 303 -44.77 -6.08 33.33
CA ASN A 303 -45.73 -7.18 33.33
C ASN A 303 -47.17 -6.66 33.23
N ALA A 304 -48.04 -7.47 32.63
CA ALA A 304 -49.47 -7.28 32.74
C ALA A 304 -49.92 -7.38 34.21
N ARG A 305 -50.97 -6.65 34.54
CA ARG A 305 -51.65 -6.70 35.85
C ARG A 305 -53.01 -7.36 35.69
N PHE A 306 -53.41 -8.16 36.67
CA PHE A 306 -54.63 -8.96 36.61
C PHE A 306 -55.42 -8.90 37.91
N ILE A 307 -56.72 -9.19 37.82
CA ILE A 307 -57.59 -9.47 38.96
C ILE A 307 -58.07 -10.91 38.84
N PHE A 308 -58.12 -11.65 39.95
CA PHE A 308 -58.69 -12.99 39.96
C PHE A 308 -60.22 -12.90 39.99
N ASN A 309 -60.88 -13.61 39.08
CA ASN A 309 -62.33 -13.69 38.98
C ASN A 309 -62.81 -15.02 39.56
N ASP A 310 -63.50 -14.96 40.71
CA ASP A 310 -63.93 -16.16 41.43
C ASP A 310 -65.00 -16.98 40.69
N ASP A 311 -65.85 -16.33 39.89
CA ASP A 311 -66.91 -17.01 39.14
C ASP A 311 -66.34 -17.88 38.01
N THR A 312 -65.35 -17.35 37.30
CA THR A 312 -64.71 -18.05 36.17
C THR A 312 -63.47 -18.83 36.57
N ARG A 313 -62.92 -18.55 37.76
CA ARG A 313 -61.61 -19.01 38.25
C ARG A 313 -60.49 -18.68 37.27
N GLN A 314 -60.56 -17.51 36.64
CA GLN A 314 -59.58 -17.02 35.68
C GLN A 314 -59.08 -15.63 36.07
N LEU A 315 -58.06 -15.16 35.35
CA LEU A 315 -57.51 -13.82 35.50
C LEU A 315 -58.17 -12.87 34.49
N ASP A 316 -58.74 -11.79 34.99
CA ASP A 316 -59.20 -10.66 34.17
C ASP A 316 -58.07 -9.64 34.03
N LEU A 317 -57.74 -9.27 32.79
CA LEU A 317 -56.68 -8.31 32.50
C LEU A 317 -57.07 -6.91 32.99
N LEU A 318 -56.28 -6.35 33.90
CA LEU A 318 -56.47 -5.02 34.47
C LEU A 318 -55.62 -3.97 33.73
N THR A 319 -54.37 -4.30 33.44
CA THR A 319 -53.45 -3.41 32.71
C THR A 319 -52.58 -4.24 31.80
N SER A 320 -52.55 -3.89 30.51
CA SER A 320 -51.69 -4.54 29.53
C SER A 320 -50.21 -4.43 29.91
N ALA A 321 -49.48 -5.49 29.58
CA ALA A 321 -48.05 -5.52 29.67
C ALA A 321 -47.43 -4.51 28.70
N VAL A 322 -46.28 -3.96 29.08
CA VAL A 322 -45.46 -3.14 28.20
C VAL A 322 -44.32 -4.01 27.71
N THR A 323 -44.28 -4.22 26.39
CA THR A 323 -43.13 -4.80 25.73
C THR A 323 -41.96 -3.80 25.78
N GLY A 324 -40.84 -4.23 26.36
CA GLY A 324 -39.63 -3.43 26.42
C GLY A 324 -38.82 -3.51 25.14
N ARG A 325 -37.77 -2.69 25.05
CA ARG A 325 -36.77 -2.74 24.00
C ARG A 325 -35.44 -2.20 24.49
N GLU A 326 -34.37 -2.68 23.86
CA GLU A 326 -33.03 -2.11 23.97
C GLU A 326 -32.41 -1.97 22.59
N LEU A 327 -31.52 -1.00 22.41
CA LEU A 327 -30.83 -0.80 21.14
C LEU A 327 -29.81 -1.93 20.96
N ASP A 328 -29.90 -2.62 19.82
CA ASP A 328 -28.84 -3.55 19.40
C ASP A 328 -27.71 -2.72 18.78
N ILE A 329 -26.67 -2.50 19.58
CA ILE A 329 -25.53 -1.66 19.18
C ILE A 329 -24.76 -2.27 18.02
N GLU A 330 -24.52 -3.59 18.05
CA GLU A 330 -23.71 -4.28 17.04
C GLU A 330 -24.41 -4.26 15.68
N GLU A 331 -25.68 -4.63 15.64
CA GLU A 331 -26.46 -4.62 14.40
C GLU A 331 -26.72 -3.19 13.90
N SER A 332 -26.89 -2.22 14.81
CA SER A 332 -27.01 -0.81 14.43
C SER A 332 -25.71 -0.26 13.82
N LEU A 333 -24.54 -0.60 14.39
CA LEU A 333 -23.23 -0.25 13.82
C LEU A 333 -23.10 -0.81 12.41
N ALA A 334 -23.41 -2.09 12.21
CA ALA A 334 -23.36 -2.75 10.92
C ALA A 334 -24.31 -2.09 9.90
N ALA A 335 -25.55 -1.78 10.31
CA ALA A 335 -26.53 -1.10 9.45
C ALA A 335 -26.07 0.31 9.02
N ILE A 336 -25.43 1.06 9.92
CA ILE A 336 -24.89 2.41 9.64
C ILE A 336 -23.69 2.33 8.70
N GLN A 337 -22.76 1.39 8.94
CA GLN A 337 -21.61 1.18 8.04
C GLN A 337 -22.05 0.69 6.66
N ALA A 338 -23.06 -0.17 6.56
CA ALA A 338 -23.63 -0.56 5.28
C ALA A 338 -24.26 0.65 4.56
N ALA A 339 -24.98 1.50 5.28
CA ALA A 339 -25.60 2.69 4.72
C ALA A 339 -24.62 3.65 4.07
N ILE A 340 -23.52 3.98 4.74
CA ILE A 340 -22.53 4.89 4.19
C ILE A 340 -21.79 4.28 2.99
N ASN A 341 -21.51 2.98 3.02
CA ASN A 341 -20.91 2.25 1.89
C ASN A 341 -21.84 2.23 0.65
N GLU A 342 -23.15 2.18 0.86
CA GLU A 342 -24.18 2.29 -0.17
C GLU A 342 -24.52 3.74 -0.56
N LYS A 343 -23.77 4.72 -0.03
CA LYS A 343 -23.96 6.16 -0.26
C LYS A 343 -25.33 6.69 0.20
N ARG A 344 -25.93 6.02 1.19
CA ARG A 344 -27.14 6.49 1.86
C ARG A 344 -26.78 7.50 2.94
N SER A 345 -27.68 8.46 3.19
CA SER A 345 -27.59 9.45 4.27
C SER A 345 -28.50 9.09 5.45
N SER A 346 -28.92 7.83 5.53
CA SER A 346 -29.75 7.35 6.63
C SER A 346 -29.61 5.85 6.85
N ALA A 347 -29.79 5.43 8.10
CA ALA A 347 -29.82 4.04 8.52
C ALA A 347 -30.91 3.82 9.57
N ALA A 348 -31.54 2.65 9.53
CA ALA A 348 -32.46 2.25 10.59
C ALA A 348 -31.66 1.71 11.78
N LEU A 349 -32.03 2.15 12.98
CA LEU A 349 -31.55 1.55 14.23
C LEU A 349 -32.17 0.17 14.39
N VAL A 350 -31.40 -0.74 14.99
CA VAL A 350 -31.84 -2.10 15.29
C VAL A 350 -32.11 -2.21 16.78
N PHE A 351 -33.23 -2.83 17.15
CA PHE A 351 -33.65 -2.97 18.54
C PHE A 351 -33.95 -4.43 18.86
N ASN A 352 -33.54 -4.88 20.03
CA ASN A 352 -33.95 -6.14 20.61
C ASN A 352 -35.20 -5.92 21.46
N THR A 353 -36.22 -6.75 21.22
CA THR A 353 -37.48 -6.69 21.96
C THR A 353 -37.33 -7.46 23.27
N LEU A 354 -37.66 -6.81 24.38
CA LEU A 354 -37.66 -7.40 25.71
C LEU A 354 -39.09 -7.77 26.09
N ALA A 355 -39.40 -9.06 26.05
CA ALA A 355 -40.71 -9.54 26.45
C ALA A 355 -40.90 -9.36 27.97
N PRO A 356 -42.07 -8.91 28.43
CA PRO A 356 -42.38 -8.93 29.86
C PRO A 356 -42.49 -10.39 30.33
N ALA A 357 -42.10 -10.64 31.57
CA ALA A 357 -42.16 -11.98 32.15
C ALA A 357 -43.60 -12.53 32.19
N VAL A 358 -44.57 -11.63 32.36
CA VAL A 358 -46.00 -11.95 32.26
C VAL A 358 -46.64 -11.04 31.21
N ASN A 359 -47.19 -11.67 30.17
CA ASN A 359 -47.89 -11.01 29.07
C ASN A 359 -49.41 -11.04 29.25
N ASP A 360 -50.15 -10.31 28.42
CA ASP A 360 -51.60 -10.14 28.47
C ASP A 360 -52.40 -11.44 28.33
N ALA A 361 -51.82 -12.47 27.71
CA ALA A 361 -52.46 -13.77 27.48
C ALA A 361 -52.17 -14.80 28.58
N ALA A 362 -51.41 -14.43 29.62
CA ALA A 362 -51.11 -15.32 30.73
C ALA A 362 -52.39 -15.76 31.45
N THR A 363 -52.54 -17.06 31.65
CA THR A 363 -53.71 -17.62 32.34
C THR A 363 -53.44 -17.84 33.83
N SER A 364 -54.52 -18.00 34.59
CA SER A 364 -54.47 -18.43 35.99
C SER A 364 -53.63 -19.72 36.17
N ALA A 365 -53.79 -20.68 35.26
CA ALA A 365 -53.06 -21.94 35.25
C ALA A 365 -51.55 -21.75 34.97
N ASP A 366 -51.19 -20.89 34.00
CA ASP A 366 -49.78 -20.60 33.67
C ASP A 366 -49.03 -19.99 34.85
N LEU A 367 -49.73 -19.15 35.62
CA LEU A 367 -49.17 -18.44 36.78
C LEU A 367 -49.36 -19.20 38.10
N GLY A 368 -50.05 -20.35 38.09
CA GLY A 368 -50.33 -21.16 39.29
C GLY A 368 -51.29 -20.52 40.29
N ILE A 369 -52.12 -19.56 39.84
CA ILE A 369 -53.13 -18.89 40.66
C ILE A 369 -54.43 -19.66 40.53
N THR A 370 -54.94 -20.24 41.62
CA THR A 370 -56.07 -21.19 41.55
C THR A 370 -57.34 -20.71 42.27
N GLU A 371 -57.20 -19.87 43.29
CA GLU A 371 -58.30 -19.36 44.09
C GLU A 371 -57.88 -18.10 44.86
N LEU A 372 -58.88 -17.34 45.32
CA LEU A 372 -58.70 -16.30 46.32
C LEU A 372 -58.31 -16.94 47.66
N VAL A 373 -57.12 -16.61 48.16
CA VAL A 373 -56.62 -17.15 49.44
C VAL A 373 -57.18 -16.37 50.63
N HIS A 374 -57.32 -15.05 50.48
CA HIS A 374 -57.74 -14.17 51.57
C HIS A 374 -58.22 -12.82 51.05
N GLU A 375 -59.29 -12.29 51.65
CA GLU A 375 -59.79 -10.94 51.42
C GLU A 375 -60.29 -10.36 52.75
N GLU A 376 -59.97 -9.09 52.97
CA GLU A 376 -60.49 -8.30 54.09
C GLU A 376 -60.91 -6.92 53.60
N SER A 377 -61.89 -6.34 54.31
CA SER A 377 -62.41 -5.01 54.01
C SER A 377 -62.33 -4.14 55.26
N SER A 378 -61.96 -2.87 55.07
CA SER A 378 -61.94 -1.85 56.11
C SER A 378 -62.65 -0.59 55.63
N TYR A 379 -63.00 0.30 56.55
CA TYR A 379 -63.75 1.52 56.27
C TYR A 379 -62.94 2.76 56.62
N PHE A 380 -63.08 3.83 55.83
CA PHE A 380 -62.46 5.12 56.09
C PHE A 380 -63.16 5.98 57.16
N PHE A 381 -64.00 5.38 58.03
CA PHE A 381 -64.81 6.13 58.98
C PHE A 381 -63.96 7.07 59.86
N GLY A 382 -64.28 8.37 59.82
CA GLY A 382 -63.56 9.40 60.58
C GLY A 382 -62.23 9.85 59.99
N SER A 383 -61.81 9.36 58.82
CA SER A 383 -60.60 9.83 58.13
C SER A 383 -60.85 11.16 57.40
N SER A 384 -59.82 12.00 57.32
CA SER A 384 -59.86 13.22 56.51
C SER A 384 -59.74 12.89 55.02
N GLU A 385 -60.29 13.75 54.16
CA GLU A 385 -60.24 13.59 52.70
C GLU A 385 -58.81 13.45 52.14
N PRO A 386 -57.81 14.27 52.55
CA PRO A 386 -56.43 14.09 52.09
C PRO A 386 -55.81 12.75 52.48
N ARG A 387 -56.16 12.23 53.67
CA ARG A 387 -55.70 10.92 54.14
C ARG A 387 -56.31 9.79 53.31
N ILE A 388 -57.60 9.89 53.00
CA ILE A 388 -58.30 8.90 52.15
C ILE A 388 -57.65 8.86 50.77
N GLN A 389 -57.43 10.02 50.14
CA GLN A 389 -56.75 10.12 48.84
C GLN A 389 -55.37 9.45 48.86
N ASN A 390 -54.56 9.69 49.90
CA ASN A 390 -53.24 9.08 50.04
C ASN A 390 -53.32 7.55 50.11
N ILE A 391 -54.26 7.01 50.89
CA ILE A 391 -54.45 5.56 51.02
C ILE A 391 -54.94 4.95 49.71
N GLU A 392 -55.91 5.58 49.04
CA GLU A 392 -56.41 5.11 47.74
C GLU A 392 -55.31 5.14 46.68
N LYS A 393 -54.49 6.20 46.64
CA LYS A 393 -53.36 6.30 45.73
C LYS A 393 -52.32 5.21 46.00
N ALA A 394 -51.88 5.05 47.24
CA ALA A 394 -50.93 4.00 47.61
C ALA A 394 -51.48 2.60 47.29
N ALA A 395 -52.74 2.32 47.63
CA ALA A 395 -53.38 1.05 47.35
C ALA A 395 -53.45 0.75 45.84
N SER A 396 -53.68 1.77 45.00
CA SER A 396 -53.74 1.62 43.54
C SER A 396 -52.42 1.10 42.95
N GLU A 397 -51.27 1.41 43.56
CA GLU A 397 -49.97 0.95 43.08
C GLU A 397 -49.79 -0.57 43.22
N PHE A 398 -50.45 -1.17 44.21
CA PHE A 398 -50.38 -2.62 44.48
C PHE A 398 -51.45 -3.41 43.73
N HIS A 399 -52.47 -2.73 43.20
CA HIS A 399 -53.60 -3.40 42.58
C HIS A 399 -53.17 -4.14 41.32
N GLY A 400 -53.46 -5.45 41.29
CA GLY A 400 -53.12 -6.37 40.22
C GLY A 400 -51.62 -6.71 40.07
N LEU A 401 -50.79 -6.41 41.07
CA LEU A 401 -49.40 -6.87 41.09
C LEU A 401 -49.30 -8.39 41.26
N LEU A 402 -48.35 -8.99 40.56
CA LEU A 402 -48.02 -10.41 40.66
C LEU A 402 -46.74 -10.58 41.47
N VAL A 403 -46.81 -11.42 42.51
CA VAL A 403 -45.66 -11.75 43.36
C VAL A 403 -45.32 -13.23 43.18
N PRO A 404 -44.15 -13.57 42.63
CA PRO A 404 -43.76 -14.97 42.43
C PRO A 404 -43.63 -15.75 43.75
N PRO A 405 -43.83 -17.08 43.73
CA PRO A 405 -43.58 -17.92 44.90
C PRO A 405 -42.15 -17.74 45.44
N GLY A 406 -42.04 -17.53 46.76
CA GLY A 406 -40.74 -17.32 47.43
C GLY A 406 -40.11 -15.94 47.22
N ALA A 407 -40.74 -15.04 46.46
CA ALA A 407 -40.27 -13.68 46.29
C ALA A 407 -40.51 -12.84 47.55
N THR A 408 -39.60 -11.88 47.82
CA THR A 408 -39.82 -10.86 48.83
C THR A 408 -40.58 -9.69 48.21
N PHE A 409 -41.74 -9.37 48.76
CA PHE A 409 -42.49 -8.18 48.37
C PHE A 409 -42.07 -6.98 49.21
N SER A 410 -41.67 -5.89 48.56
CA SER A 410 -41.39 -4.61 49.21
C SER A 410 -42.45 -3.59 48.84
N MET A 411 -43.25 -3.17 49.82
CA MET A 411 -44.27 -2.13 49.65
C MET A 411 -43.63 -0.82 49.15
N ALA A 412 -42.53 -0.39 49.80
CA ALA A 412 -41.83 0.84 49.46
C ALA A 412 -41.29 0.85 48.01
N ALA A 413 -40.79 -0.29 47.52
CA ALA A 413 -40.25 -0.37 46.16
C ALA A 413 -41.33 -0.27 45.08
N ASN A 414 -42.57 -0.67 45.37
CA ASN A 414 -43.67 -0.69 44.39
C ASN A 414 -44.57 0.55 44.47
N MET A 415 -44.57 1.26 45.60
CA MET A 415 -45.39 2.45 45.81
C MET A 415 -44.85 3.72 45.13
N GLY A 416 -43.56 3.72 44.78
CA GLY A 416 -42.86 4.88 44.25
C GLY A 416 -42.68 6.00 45.26
N ASP A 417 -42.28 7.18 44.77
CA ASP A 417 -42.05 8.35 45.62
C ASP A 417 -43.37 8.93 46.14
N ILE A 418 -43.45 9.13 47.44
CA ILE A 418 -44.57 9.81 48.10
C ILE A 418 -44.38 11.32 47.94
N SER A 419 -45.01 11.91 46.91
CA SER A 419 -44.90 13.33 46.58
C SER A 419 -46.23 13.91 46.10
N LEU A 420 -46.37 15.23 46.17
CA LEU A 420 -47.54 15.92 45.63
C LEU A 420 -47.70 15.67 44.12
N ASP A 421 -46.59 15.63 43.38
CA ASP A 421 -46.56 15.39 41.93
C ASP A 421 -47.05 13.98 41.57
N ASN A 422 -46.86 13.01 42.47
CA ASN A 422 -47.34 11.64 42.31
C ASN A 422 -48.77 11.45 42.85
N GLY A 423 -49.49 12.53 43.13
CA GLY A 423 -50.91 12.51 43.51
C GLY A 423 -51.19 12.31 45.00
N TYR A 424 -50.16 12.37 45.84
CA TYR A 424 -50.33 12.44 47.30
C TYR A 424 -50.69 13.86 47.75
N SER A 425 -51.22 13.98 48.97
CA SER A 425 -51.59 15.22 49.63
C SER A 425 -50.99 15.30 51.04
N GLU A 426 -50.92 16.51 51.59
CA GLU A 426 -50.50 16.71 52.97
C GLU A 426 -51.56 16.21 53.95
N ALA A 427 -51.12 15.42 54.92
CA ALA A 427 -51.93 14.88 56.02
C ALA A 427 -51.03 14.58 57.23
N LEU A 428 -51.61 14.12 58.33
CA LEU A 428 -50.83 13.78 59.51
C LEU A 428 -49.95 12.53 59.26
N ILE A 429 -48.64 12.68 59.41
CA ILE A 429 -47.62 11.62 59.36
C ILE A 429 -47.04 11.37 60.76
N ILE A 430 -46.40 10.20 60.94
CA ILE A 430 -45.61 9.89 62.14
C ILE A 430 -44.13 10.03 61.79
N PHE A 431 -43.49 11.08 62.32
CA PHE A 431 -42.07 11.33 62.11
C PHE A 431 -41.34 11.38 63.46
N ASN A 432 -40.34 10.51 63.66
CA ASN A 432 -39.60 10.37 64.92
C ASN A 432 -40.50 10.27 66.17
N GLY A 433 -41.60 9.50 66.05
CA GLY A 433 -42.55 9.27 67.14
C GLY A 433 -43.49 10.43 67.45
N ARG A 434 -43.55 11.46 66.59
CA ARG A 434 -44.48 12.59 66.71
C ARG A 434 -45.41 12.68 65.51
N THR A 435 -46.65 13.08 65.75
CA THR A 435 -47.62 13.38 64.70
C THR A 435 -47.43 14.81 64.22
N ILE A 436 -47.05 14.97 62.96
CA ILE A 436 -46.87 16.27 62.30
C ILE A 436 -47.57 16.24 60.93
N GLU A 437 -47.78 17.40 60.33
CA GLU A 437 -48.28 17.47 58.95
C GLU A 437 -47.14 17.20 57.95
N GLY A 438 -47.43 16.41 56.93
CA GLY A 438 -46.49 16.04 55.88
C GLY A 438 -47.15 15.30 54.72
N VAL A 439 -46.43 15.14 53.61
CA VAL A 439 -46.97 14.49 52.41
C VAL A 439 -47.14 12.99 52.63
N GLY A 440 -48.28 12.45 52.21
CA GLY A 440 -48.58 11.01 52.30
C GLY A 440 -49.10 10.52 53.65
N GLY A 441 -49.53 11.43 54.53
CA GLY A 441 -50.15 11.04 55.81
C GLY A 441 -51.28 10.04 55.61
N GLY A 442 -51.18 8.89 56.28
CA GLY A 442 -52.09 7.75 56.15
C GLY A 442 -51.47 6.47 55.61
N VAL A 443 -50.29 6.57 54.98
CA VAL A 443 -49.56 5.49 54.31
C VAL A 443 -48.32 5.07 55.10
#